data_AF-A0A3N5ZIF2-F1
#
_entry.id   AF-A0A3N5ZIF2-F1
#
_cell.length_a   1.000
_cell.length_b   1.000
_cell.length_c   1.000
_cell.angle_alpha   90.00
_cell.angle_beta   90.00
_cell.angle_gamma   90.00
#
_symmetry.space_group_name_H-M   'P 1'
#
loop_
_entity.id
_entity.type
_entity.pdbx_description
1 polymer ?
#
loop_
_entity_poly.entity_id
_entity_poly.type
_entity_poly.pdbx_seq_one_letter_code
_entity_poly.pdbx_strand_id
1 'polypeptide(L)'
;MKLAKLVIALAITLHVVSFLLMLKQVEPFYSYFYSIAWWTYIFFLAGVNHLKAGNSLIFDRPREGLWAFFFSTTLWLFFEIFNFRLDNWNYTGVPIQTYVRWPGYFIAFGTVLPGIFETETMVRNLGIANRIK
;
A
#
# COMPACT_ATOMS: atom_id res chain seq x y z
N MET A 1 -13.60 0.49 -17.10
CA MET A 1 -13.96 -0.94 -16.92
C MET A 1 -12.87 -1.95 -17.29
N LYS A 2 -12.39 -2.06 -18.55
CA LYS A 2 -11.37 -3.07 -18.92
C LYS A 2 -10.06 -2.93 -18.13
N LEU A 3 -9.57 -1.69 -17.98
CA LEU A 3 -8.35 -1.38 -17.23
C LEU A 3 -8.44 -1.81 -15.75
N ALA A 4 -9.52 -1.46 -15.05
CA ALA A 4 -9.70 -1.82 -13.64
C ALA A 4 -9.72 -3.35 -13.43
N LYS A 5 -10.40 -4.10 -14.31
CA LYS A 5 -10.38 -5.58 -14.27
C LYS A 5 -8.97 -6.14 -14.47
N LEU A 6 -8.20 -5.58 -15.40
CA LEU A 6 -6.80 -5.96 -15.62
C LEU A 6 -5.94 -5.67 -14.39
N VAL A 7 -6.08 -4.48 -13.79
CA VAL A 7 -5.32 -4.10 -12.58
C VAL A 7 -5.65 -5.00 -11.40
N ILE A 8 -6.92 -5.37 -11.20
CA ILE A 8 -7.31 -6.36 -10.18
C ILE A 8 -6.62 -7.70 -10.42
N ALA A 9 -6.68 -8.22 -11.66
CA ALA A 9 -6.06 -9.50 -11.99
C ALA A 9 -4.53 -9.47 -11.77
N LEU A 10 -3.87 -8.40 -12.21
CA LEU A 10 -2.43 -8.20 -12.00
C LEU A 10 -2.08 -8.07 -10.52
N ALA A 11 -2.86 -7.31 -9.74
CA ALA A 11 -2.65 -7.15 -8.31
C ALA A 11 -2.75 -8.50 -7.58
N ILE A 12 -3.79 -9.30 -7.86
CA ILE A 12 -3.95 -10.64 -7.28
C ILE A 12 -2.78 -11.54 -7.69
N THR A 13 -2.45 -11.58 -8.97
CA THR A 13 -1.39 -12.44 -9.50
C THR A 13 -0.05 -12.10 -8.88
N LEU A 14 0.30 -10.81 -8.86
CA LEU A 14 1.55 -10.33 -8.29
C LEU A 14 1.61 -10.59 -6.79
N HIS A 15 0.51 -10.39 -6.05
CA HIS A 15 0.45 -10.67 -4.62
C HIS A 15 0.70 -12.15 -4.33
N VAL A 16 -0.04 -13.04 -5.01
CA VAL A 16 0.06 -14.50 -4.79
C VAL A 16 1.44 -15.01 -5.18
N VAL A 17 1.95 -14.64 -6.36
CA VAL A 17 3.28 -15.06 -6.81
C VAL A 17 4.35 -14.55 -5.85
N SER A 18 4.29 -13.28 -5.46
CA SER A 18 5.28 -12.69 -4.55
C SER A 18 5.21 -13.31 -3.15
N PHE A 19 4.01 -13.64 -2.67
CA PHE A 19 3.84 -14.35 -1.40
C PHE A 19 4.47 -15.74 -1.44
N LEU A 20 4.25 -16.51 -2.51
CA LEU A 20 4.86 -17.83 -2.68
C LEU A 20 6.38 -17.76 -2.81
N LEU A 21 6.92 -16.73 -3.47
CA LEU A 21 8.36 -16.50 -3.59
C LEU A 21 8.98 -16.04 -2.27
N MET A 22 8.28 -15.19 -1.51
CA MET A 22 8.68 -14.79 -0.16
C MET A 22 8.75 -16.01 0.78
N LEU A 23 7.76 -16.91 0.75
CA LEU A 23 7.79 -18.15 1.53
C LEU A 23 8.97 -19.06 1.20
N LYS A 24 9.48 -18.99 -0.05
CA LYS A 24 10.68 -19.70 -0.51
C LYS A 24 11.97 -18.90 -0.30
N GLN A 25 11.91 -17.73 0.35
CA GLN A 25 13.02 -16.81 0.57
C GLN A 25 13.75 -16.40 -0.71
N VAL A 26 13.01 -16.28 -1.83
CA VAL A 26 13.56 -15.85 -3.12
C VAL A 26 13.66 -14.33 -3.16
N GLU A 27 14.87 -13.80 -3.40
CA GLU A 27 15.08 -12.36 -3.58
C GLU A 27 14.65 -11.87 -4.98
N PRO A 28 14.11 -10.64 -5.13
CA PRO A 28 13.91 -9.63 -4.09
C PRO A 28 12.59 -9.78 -3.30
N PHE A 29 11.79 -10.81 -3.57
CA PHE A 29 10.45 -10.95 -2.98
C PHE A 29 10.48 -11.15 -1.48
N TYR A 30 11.52 -11.80 -0.95
CA TYR A 30 11.70 -11.96 0.49
C TYR A 30 11.93 -10.61 1.19
N SER A 31 12.91 -9.82 0.74
CA SER A 31 13.25 -8.54 1.37
C SER A 31 12.20 -7.44 1.13
N TYR A 32 11.47 -7.47 0.01
CA TYR A 32 10.54 -6.40 -0.38
C TYR A 32 9.07 -6.79 -0.30
N PHE A 33 8.73 -7.92 0.34
CA PHE A 33 7.36 -8.41 0.38
C PHE A 33 6.38 -7.39 0.95
N TYR A 34 6.77 -6.65 2.00
CA TYR A 34 5.94 -5.59 2.60
C TYR A 34 5.43 -4.62 1.53
N SER A 35 6.34 -4.05 0.74
CA SER A 35 5.98 -3.05 -0.28
C SER A 35 5.11 -3.68 -1.36
N ILE A 36 5.44 -4.88 -1.82
CA ILE A 36 4.65 -5.57 -2.84
C ILE A 36 3.23 -5.87 -2.33
N ALA A 37 3.12 -6.37 -1.10
CA ALA A 37 1.84 -6.72 -0.48
C ALA A 37 0.93 -5.49 -0.35
N TRP A 38 1.45 -4.37 0.14
CA TRP A 38 0.67 -3.14 0.30
C TRP A 38 0.25 -2.52 -1.03
N TRP A 39 1.16 -2.43 -2.01
CA TRP A 39 0.79 -1.85 -3.31
C TRP A 39 -0.22 -2.71 -4.06
N THR A 40 -0.05 -4.04 -4.06
CA THR A 40 -1.03 -4.94 -4.67
C THR A 40 -2.39 -4.86 -3.97
N TYR A 41 -2.40 -4.76 -2.64
CA TYR A 41 -3.63 -4.51 -1.86
C TYR A 41 -4.33 -3.21 -2.26
N ILE A 42 -3.60 -2.08 -2.31
CA ILE A 42 -4.14 -0.77 -2.69
C ILE A 42 -4.72 -0.82 -4.10
N PHE A 43 -3.99 -1.37 -5.08
CA PHE A 43 -4.47 -1.44 -6.47
C PHE A 43 -5.65 -2.39 -6.64
N PHE A 44 -5.69 -3.49 -5.88
CA PHE A 44 -6.84 -4.37 -5.82
C PHE A 44 -8.09 -3.61 -5.35
N LEU A 45 -7.99 -2.92 -4.20
CA LEU A 45 -9.11 -2.14 -3.66
C LEU A 45 -9.53 -1.00 -4.59
N ALA A 46 -8.57 -0.28 -5.16
CA ALA A 46 -8.82 0.77 -6.12
C ALA A 46 -9.65 0.27 -7.30
N GLY A 47 -9.27 -0.88 -7.88
CA GLY A 47 -10.03 -1.48 -8.97
C GLY A 47 -11.45 -1.88 -8.55
N VAL A 48 -11.59 -2.48 -7.37
CA VAL A 48 -12.91 -2.87 -6.82
C VAL A 48 -13.80 -1.66 -6.59
N ASN A 49 -13.27 -0.60 -5.96
CA ASN A 49 -13.99 0.64 -5.68
C ASN A 49 -14.41 1.35 -6.96
N HIS A 50 -13.52 1.44 -7.94
CA HIS A 50 -13.83 2.01 -9.25
C HIS A 50 -14.96 1.23 -9.94
N LEU A 51 -14.89 -0.10 -9.98
CA LEU A 51 -15.92 -0.93 -10.60
C LEU A 51 -17.26 -0.89 -9.86
N LYS A 52 -17.24 -0.68 -8.55
CA LYS A 52 -18.44 -0.71 -7.72
C LYS A 52 -19.19 0.62 -7.66
N ALA A 53 -18.47 1.73 -7.52
CA ALA A 53 -19.07 3.05 -7.28
C ALA A 53 -18.36 4.22 -7.98
N GLY A 54 -17.26 3.98 -8.71
CA GLY A 54 -16.54 5.04 -9.44
C GLY A 54 -15.95 6.13 -8.52
N ASN A 55 -15.51 5.76 -7.33
CA ASN A 55 -15.00 6.70 -6.31
C ASN A 55 -13.63 6.28 -5.71
N SER A 56 -12.86 5.47 -6.44
CA SER A 56 -11.50 5.05 -6.06
C SER A 56 -10.59 6.27 -5.94
N LEU A 57 -9.72 6.25 -4.93
CA LEU A 57 -8.68 7.25 -4.76
C LEU A 57 -7.67 7.21 -5.91
N ILE A 58 -7.30 6.02 -6.38
CA ILE A 58 -6.27 5.86 -7.40
C ILE A 58 -6.83 6.06 -8.83
N PHE A 59 -7.99 5.50 -9.15
CA PHE A 59 -8.53 5.58 -10.51
C PHE A 59 -9.31 6.87 -10.77
N ASP A 60 -10.15 7.28 -9.81
CA ASP A 60 -11.13 8.35 -10.04
C ASP A 60 -10.62 9.70 -9.49
N ARG A 61 -9.72 9.68 -8.50
CA ARG A 61 -9.15 10.88 -7.85
C ARG A 61 -7.61 10.85 -7.77
N PRO A 62 -6.88 10.59 -8.86
CA PRO A 62 -5.44 10.31 -8.84
C PRO A 62 -4.58 11.44 -8.24
N ARG A 63 -5.02 12.70 -8.35
CA ARG A 63 -4.34 13.84 -7.72
C ARG A 63 -4.39 13.76 -6.19
N GLU A 64 -5.56 13.42 -5.64
CA GLU A 64 -5.71 13.18 -4.20
C GLU A 64 -4.90 11.95 -3.77
N GLY A 65 -4.88 10.89 -4.60
CA GLY A 65 -4.04 9.71 -4.35
C GLY A 65 -2.55 10.04 -4.28
N LEU A 66 -2.07 10.91 -5.16
CA LEU A 66 -0.67 11.36 -5.15
C LEU A 66 -0.36 12.19 -3.90
N TRP A 67 -1.26 13.11 -3.52
CA TRP A 67 -1.12 13.85 -2.27
C TRP A 67 -1.13 12.92 -1.05
N ALA A 68 -2.06 11.96 -0.99
CA ALA A 68 -2.13 10.98 0.07
C ALA A 68 -0.82 10.20 0.20
N PHE A 69 -0.20 9.80 -0.92
CA PHE A 69 1.10 9.14 -0.92
C PHE A 69 2.20 10.05 -0.31
N PHE A 70 2.33 11.29 -0.76
CA PHE A 70 3.36 12.21 -0.23
C PHE A 70 3.14 12.55 1.24
N PHE A 71 1.90 12.84 1.65
CA PHE A 71 1.56 13.11 3.05
C PHE A 71 1.77 11.88 3.93
N SER A 72 1.48 10.68 3.42
CA SER A 72 1.72 9.43 4.14
C SER A 72 3.20 9.25 4.46
N THR A 73 4.07 9.51 3.48
CA THR A 73 5.52 9.48 3.70
C THR A 73 5.96 10.49 4.74
N THR A 74 5.53 11.75 4.64
CA THR A 74 5.89 12.80 5.60
C THR A 74 5.43 12.45 7.02
N LEU A 75 4.21 11.94 7.16
CA LEU A 75 3.64 11.52 8.44
C LEU A 75 4.45 10.38 9.06
N TRP A 76 4.85 9.38 8.28
CA TRP A 76 5.70 8.30 8.78
C TRP A 76 7.11 8.75 9.14
N LEU A 77 7.71 9.65 8.36
CA LEU A 77 8.99 10.24 8.72
C LEU A 77 8.92 11.01 10.03
N PHE A 78 7.80 11.65 10.34
CA PHE A 78 7.58 12.26 11.65
C PHE A 78 7.57 11.20 12.76
N PHE A 79 6.88 10.07 12.59
CA PHE A 79 6.93 8.95 13.55
C PHE A 79 8.32 8.34 13.69
N GLU A 80 9.11 8.30 12.62
CA GLU A 80 10.50 7.82 12.68
C GLU A 80 11.40 8.68 13.59
N ILE A 81 11.13 9.98 13.71
CA ILE A 81 11.86 10.82 14.68
C ILE A 81 11.62 10.33 16.11
N PHE A 82 10.38 9.94 16.43
CA PHE A 82 10.04 9.39 17.75
C PHE A 82 10.63 8.00 17.93
N ASN A 83 10.54 7.12 16.93
CA ASN A 83 11.16 5.80 16.99
C ASN A 83 12.66 5.89 17.25
N PHE A 84 13.36 6.83 16.58
CA PHE A 84 14.78 7.08 16.81
C PHE A 84 15.07 7.57 18.23
N ARG A 85 14.22 8.44 18.80
CA ARG A 85 14.42 8.96 20.16
C ARG A 85 14.11 7.92 21.25
N LEU A 86 13.13 7.07 21.01
CA LEU A 86 12.59 6.11 21.97
C LEU A 86 13.19 4.71 21.83
N ASP A 87 13.95 4.45 20.77
CA ASP A 87 14.43 3.12 20.36
C ASP A 87 13.29 2.08 20.33
N ASN A 88 12.12 2.53 19.87
CA ASN A 88 10.88 1.77 19.95
C ASN A 88 10.71 0.78 18.78
N TRP A 89 11.40 1.03 17.66
CA TRP A 89 11.23 0.23 16.43
C TRP A 89 12.54 0.07 15.69
N ASN A 90 12.84 -1.17 15.27
CA ASN A 90 14.05 -1.51 14.53
C ASN A 90 13.71 -2.32 13.27
N TYR A 91 14.22 -1.88 12.12
CA TYR A 91 13.97 -2.53 10.83
C TYR A 91 15.00 -3.65 10.58
N THR A 92 14.52 -4.89 10.58
CA THR A 92 15.32 -6.08 10.24
C THR A 92 15.09 -6.52 8.80
N GLY A 93 16.12 -7.06 8.12
CA GLY A 93 15.98 -7.60 6.77
C GLY A 93 15.85 -6.55 5.66
N VAL A 94 16.23 -5.29 5.94
CA VAL A 94 16.25 -4.20 4.94
C VAL A 94 17.64 -4.04 4.31
N PRO A 95 17.72 -3.64 3.02
CA PRO A 95 18.99 -3.44 2.32
C PRO A 95 19.95 -2.56 3.11
N ILE A 96 21.23 -2.92 3.18
CA ILE A 96 22.25 -2.17 3.94
C ILE A 96 22.61 -0.86 3.21
N GLN A 97 22.58 -0.89 1.89
CA GLN A 97 22.94 0.23 1.03
C GLN A 97 21.90 1.35 1.17
N THR A 98 22.34 2.51 1.68
CA THR A 98 21.47 3.67 1.94
C THR A 98 20.77 4.17 0.69
N TYR A 99 21.43 4.15 -0.47
CA TYR A 99 20.85 4.57 -1.75
C TYR A 99 19.71 3.66 -2.23
N VAL A 100 19.61 2.43 -1.71
CA VAL A 100 18.48 1.52 -1.95
C VAL A 100 17.43 1.64 -0.86
N ARG A 101 17.88 1.76 0.40
CA ARG A 101 17.04 1.83 1.59
C ARG A 101 16.13 3.06 1.59
N TRP A 102 16.65 4.24 1.28
CA TRP A 102 15.87 5.49 1.31
C TRP A 102 14.71 5.50 0.29
N PRO A 103 14.92 5.16 -1.00
CA PRO A 103 13.81 4.98 -1.93
C PRO A 103 12.83 3.89 -1.49
N GLY A 104 13.33 2.80 -0.91
CA GLY A 104 12.48 1.73 -0.36
C GLY A 104 11.54 2.25 0.74
N TYR A 105 12.06 3.03 1.68
CA TYR A 105 11.26 3.67 2.74
C TYR A 105 10.25 4.65 2.17
N PHE A 106 10.65 5.47 1.20
CA PHE A 106 9.75 6.41 0.53
C PHE A 106 8.55 5.68 -0.10
N ILE A 107 8.80 4.58 -0.79
CA ILE A 107 7.77 3.75 -1.42
C ILE A 107 6.90 3.03 -0.38
N ALA A 108 7.49 2.54 0.71
CA ALA A 108 6.79 1.82 1.77
C ALA A 108 5.90 2.74 2.61
N PHE A 109 6.45 3.85 3.11
CA PHE A 109 5.74 4.81 3.97
C PHE A 109 4.60 5.51 3.24
N GLY A 110 4.76 5.72 1.93
CA GLY A 110 3.72 6.31 1.11
C GLY A 110 2.45 5.45 0.96
N THR A 111 2.46 4.17 1.36
CA THR A 111 1.31 3.28 1.21
C THR A 111 0.22 3.47 2.26
N VAL A 112 0.52 4.02 3.43
CA VAL A 112 -0.40 3.92 4.57
C VAL A 112 -1.67 4.74 4.39
N LEU A 113 -1.59 6.03 4.03
CA LEU A 113 -2.81 6.81 3.77
C LEU A 113 -3.59 6.31 2.55
N PRO A 114 -2.98 6.01 1.38
CA PRO A 114 -3.70 5.38 0.28
C PRO A 114 -4.39 4.07 0.67
N GLY A 115 -3.72 3.22 1.46
CA GLY A 115 -4.28 1.98 2.00
C GLY A 115 -5.51 2.26 2.86
N ILE A 116 -5.42 3.19 3.82
CA ILE A 116 -6.55 3.57 4.68
C ILE A 116 -7.73 4.08 3.86
N PHE A 117 -7.51 5.00 2.92
CA PHE A 117 -8.58 5.64 2.16
C PHE A 117 -9.27 4.70 1.15
N GLU A 118 -8.52 3.81 0.48
CA GLU A 118 -9.12 2.79 -0.39
C GLU A 118 -9.90 1.75 0.43
N THR A 119 -9.42 1.42 1.63
CA THR A 119 -10.14 0.52 2.57
C THR A 119 -11.43 1.15 3.06
N GLU A 120 -11.37 2.39 3.53
CA GLU A 120 -12.53 3.14 3.99
C GLU A 120 -13.57 3.27 2.87
N THR A 121 -13.11 3.57 1.64
CA THR A 121 -13.99 3.63 0.47
C THR A 121 -14.65 2.28 0.17
N MET A 122 -13.92 1.17 0.29
CA MET A 122 -14.48 -0.18 0.13
C MET A 122 -15.54 -0.48 1.19
N VAL A 123 -15.25 -0.20 2.46
CA VAL A 123 -16.18 -0.42 3.59
C VAL A 123 -17.45 0.39 3.41
N ARG A 124 -17.34 1.65 2.99
CA ARG A 124 -18.48 2.52 2.65
C ARG A 124 -19.27 1.97 1.47
N ASN A 125 -18.60 1.58 0.39
CA ASN A 125 -19.25 1.00 -0.80
C ASN A 125 -19.93 -0.34 -0.49
N LEU A 126 -19.48 -1.08 0.52
CA LEU A 126 -20.14 -2.31 1.02
C LEU A 126 -21.34 -2.03 1.94
N GLY A 127 -21.56 -0.79 2.36
CA GLY A 127 -22.64 -0.44 3.28
C GLY A 127 -22.44 -0.99 4.70
N ILE A 128 -21.21 -1.41 5.04
CA ILE A 128 -20.88 -1.93 6.38
C ILE A 128 -20.92 -0.78 7.40
N ALA A 129 -20.43 0.41 7.03
CA ALA A 129 -20.44 1.59 7.89
C ALA A 129 -21.84 2.04 8.31
N ASN A 130 -22.86 1.80 7.48
CA ASN A 130 -24.26 2.16 7.79
C ASN A 130 -24.88 1.29 8.90
N ARG A 131 -24.18 0.25 9.36
CA ARG A 131 -24.64 -0.67 10.40
C ARG A 131 -24.13 -0.32 11.80
N ILE A 132 -23.23 0.66 11.91
CA ILE A 132 -22.68 1.14 13.18
C ILE A 132 -23.43 2.44 13.51
N LYS A 133 -24.53 2.31 14.26
CA LYS A 133 -25.24 3.44 14.88
C LYS A 133 -24.86 3.51 16.35
#